data_AF-A0A800MD72-F1
#
_entry.id   AF-A0A800MD72-F1
#
_cell.length_a   1.000
_cell.length_b   1.000
_cell.length_c   1.000
_cell.angle_alpha   90.00
_cell.angle_beta   90.00
_cell.angle_gamma   90.00
#
_symmetry.space_group_name_H-M   'P 1'
#
loop_
_entity.id
_entity.type
_entity.pdbx_description
1 polymer ?
#
loop_
_entity_poly.entity_id
_entity_poly.type
_entity_poly.pdbx_seq_one_letter_code
_entity_poly.pdbx_strand_id
1 'polypeptide(L)'
;MSTRFNALVITVMMGFMSCLRSEVILDGPGNLVLVEESGDFAPDNLALTGTAFALDLINNGAFRPSHDIPNLNDGIYGNGNSWIGNSLDSFCGINLGATEMTISSIAFGRDNTGTFGDRNQGIYTLQFTRMPNPDENTTDTGDANTGWNTIGT
;
A
#
# COMPACT_ATOMS: atom_id res chain seq x y z
N MET A 1 -22.38 -6.36 1.86
CA MET A 1 -22.38 -4.89 2.13
C MET A 1 -20.98 -4.42 1.79
N SER A 2 -20.79 -3.66 0.71
CA SER A 2 -19.47 -3.17 0.30
C SER A 2 -19.16 -1.90 1.08
N THR A 3 -18.06 -1.91 1.83
CA THR A 3 -17.61 -0.78 2.65
C THR A 3 -16.87 0.23 1.76
N ARG A 4 -17.10 1.53 1.97
CA ARG A 4 -16.64 2.66 1.12
C ARG A 4 -15.48 3.41 1.79
N PHE A 5 -14.41 3.73 1.05
CA PHE A 5 -13.12 4.23 1.54
C PHE A 5 -12.46 5.24 0.56
N ASN A 6 -11.86 6.35 1.03
CA ASN A 6 -11.35 7.44 0.17
C ASN A 6 -9.83 7.43 -0.04
N ALA A 7 -9.11 6.67 0.76
CA ALA A 7 -7.70 6.36 0.52
C ALA A 7 -7.36 5.04 1.20
N LEU A 8 -6.32 4.39 0.70
CA LEU A 8 -5.75 3.18 1.26
C LEU A 8 -4.31 3.48 1.67
N VAL A 9 -4.01 3.33 2.95
CA VAL A 9 -2.64 3.32 3.45
C VAL A 9 -2.28 1.88 3.77
N ILE A 10 -1.14 1.47 3.24
CA ILE A 10 -0.49 0.23 3.59
C ILE A 10 0.68 0.63 4.49
N THR A 11 0.59 0.27 5.76
CA THR A 11 1.73 0.29 6.68
C THR A 11 2.51 -0.99 6.49
N VAL A 12 3.77 -0.89 6.06
CA VAL A 12 4.65 -2.04 5.85
C VAL A 12 5.51 -2.22 7.10
N MET A 13 5.13 -3.13 8.00
CA MET A 13 6.05 -3.53 9.08
C MET A 13 7.03 -4.59 8.55
N MET A 14 8.23 -4.16 8.15
CA MET A 14 9.33 -5.06 7.82
C MET A 14 9.95 -5.65 9.09
N GLY A 15 9.29 -6.67 9.66
CA GLY A 15 9.88 -7.55 10.66
C GLY A 15 10.73 -8.63 9.98
N PHE A 16 12.04 -8.67 10.26
CA PHE A 16 12.94 -9.71 9.78
C PHE A 16 12.53 -11.09 10.29
N MET A 17 11.62 -11.80 9.61
CA MET A 17 11.40 -13.22 9.84
C MET A 17 11.28 -13.96 8.51
N SER A 18 12.19 -14.90 8.29
CA SER A 18 12.15 -15.85 7.18
C SER A 18 10.88 -16.70 7.27
N CYS A 19 9.90 -16.45 6.41
CA CYS A 19 8.74 -17.31 6.28
C CYS A 19 8.94 -18.29 5.11
N LEU A 20 8.66 -19.57 5.35
CA LEU A 20 8.70 -20.65 4.34
C LEU A 20 7.51 -20.62 3.37
N ARG A 21 6.60 -19.64 3.53
CA ARG A 21 5.48 -19.35 2.63
C ARG A 21 5.28 -17.83 2.57
N SER A 22 5.37 -17.24 1.38
CA SER A 22 5.12 -15.81 1.17
C SER A 22 3.62 -15.63 1.00
N GLU A 23 2.92 -15.31 2.08
CA GLU A 23 1.53 -14.87 2.04
C GLU A 23 1.43 -13.57 2.82
N VAL A 24 0.77 -12.58 2.24
CA VAL A 24 0.30 -11.42 3.01
C VAL A 24 -0.80 -11.95 3.93
N ILE A 25 -0.54 -11.96 5.22
CA ILE A 25 -1.56 -12.26 6.23
C ILE A 25 -2.31 -10.95 6.45
N LEU A 26 -3.59 -10.93 6.09
CA LEU A 26 -4.51 -9.84 6.40
C LEU A 26 -5.45 -10.34 7.51
N ASP A 27 -5.12 -10.07 8.76
CA ASP A 27 -5.91 -10.41 9.95
C ASP A 27 -6.57 -9.15 10.52
N GLY A 28 -7.89 -9.05 10.44
CA GLY A 28 -8.60 -7.90 10.98
C GLY A 28 -10.12 -7.96 10.83
N PRO A 29 -10.85 -7.07 11.53
CA PRO A 29 -12.32 -7.07 11.55
C PRO A 29 -12.97 -6.85 10.16
N GLY A 30 -12.18 -6.47 9.15
CA GLY A 30 -12.62 -6.21 7.79
C GLY A 30 -12.96 -7.42 6.89
N ASN A 31 -12.75 -8.67 7.34
CA ASN A 31 -12.90 -9.87 6.50
C ASN A 31 -12.11 -9.79 5.17
N LEU A 32 -10.87 -9.34 5.22
CA LEU A 32 -9.99 -9.38 4.05
C LEU A 32 -9.72 -10.84 3.71
N VAL A 33 -10.00 -11.23 2.47
CA VAL A 33 -9.78 -12.58 1.97
C VAL A 33 -8.83 -12.50 0.80
N LEU A 34 -7.79 -13.32 0.79
CA LEU A 34 -6.94 -13.50 -0.39
C LEU A 34 -7.79 -14.09 -1.52
N VAL A 35 -7.95 -13.33 -2.60
CA VAL A 35 -8.78 -13.72 -3.75
C VAL A 35 -7.97 -14.22 -4.94
N GLU A 36 -6.72 -13.77 -5.09
CA GLU A 36 -5.88 -14.07 -6.25
C GLU A 36 -4.39 -13.86 -5.90
N GLU A 37 -3.53 -14.65 -6.54
CA GLU A 37 -2.08 -14.46 -6.58
C GLU A 37 -1.60 -14.58 -8.04
N SER A 38 -0.51 -13.88 -8.38
CA SER A 38 0.10 -13.92 -9.72
C SER A 38 -0.79 -13.39 -10.87
N GLY A 39 -1.72 -12.49 -10.55
CA GLY A 39 -2.57 -11.80 -11.53
C GLY A 39 -1.90 -10.60 -12.20
N ASP A 40 -2.57 -10.08 -13.24
CA ASP A 40 -2.23 -8.80 -13.88
C ASP A 40 -2.92 -7.62 -13.16
N PHE A 41 -2.54 -6.39 -13.52
CA PHE A 41 -3.23 -5.20 -13.02
C PHE A 41 -4.71 -5.24 -13.41
N ALA A 42 -5.59 -4.97 -12.44
CA ALA A 42 -7.01 -4.83 -12.70
C ALA A 42 -7.25 -3.69 -13.73
N PRO A 43 -8.15 -3.88 -14.71
CA PRO A 43 -8.41 -2.89 -15.75
C PRO A 43 -8.94 -1.55 -15.20
N ASP A 44 -9.61 -1.57 -14.05
CA ASP A 44 -10.17 -0.40 -13.36
C ASP A 44 -9.33 0.00 -12.12
N ASN A 45 -8.00 -0.11 -12.20
CA ASN A 45 -7.12 0.24 -11.11
C ASN A 45 -7.15 1.76 -10.82
N LEU A 46 -7.98 2.15 -9.85
CA LEU A 46 -8.11 3.53 -9.36
C LEU A 46 -6.79 4.13 -8.89
N ALA A 47 -5.82 3.30 -8.49
CA ALA A 47 -4.53 3.78 -8.03
C ALA A 47 -3.76 4.50 -9.14
N LEU A 48 -3.90 4.11 -10.41
CA LEU A 48 -3.13 4.70 -11.53
C LEU A 48 -3.37 6.21 -11.71
N THR A 49 -4.52 6.71 -11.28
CA THR A 49 -4.87 8.14 -11.34
C THR A 49 -4.68 8.87 -10.00
N GLY A 50 -4.38 8.12 -8.94
CA GLY A 50 -4.15 8.66 -7.62
C GLY A 50 -2.78 9.32 -7.47
N THR A 51 -2.62 10.09 -6.41
CA THR A 51 -1.32 10.65 -6.02
C THR A 51 -0.70 9.75 -4.95
N ALA A 52 0.46 9.17 -5.26
CA ALA A 52 1.21 8.39 -4.29
C ALA A 52 1.89 9.30 -3.25
N PHE A 53 1.90 8.86 -2.00
CA PHE A 53 2.62 9.48 -0.90
C PHE A 53 3.25 8.40 -0.01
N ALA A 54 4.28 8.78 0.74
CA ALA A 54 4.94 7.91 1.71
C ALA A 54 5.63 8.75 2.79
N LEU A 55 5.84 8.15 3.97
CA LEU A 55 6.58 8.78 5.06
C LEU A 55 8.00 9.16 4.62
N ASP A 56 8.66 8.23 3.93
CA ASP A 56 10.04 8.35 3.51
C ASP A 56 10.31 7.43 2.31
N LEU A 57 11.56 7.42 1.86
CA LEU A 57 12.03 6.48 0.84
C LEU A 57 13.53 6.21 1.02
N ILE A 58 13.96 5.00 0.68
CA ILE A 58 15.27 4.44 1.01
C ILE A 58 16.45 5.36 0.66
N ASN A 59 17.39 5.45 1.59
CA ASN A 59 18.59 6.29 1.52
C ASN A 59 18.26 7.76 1.17
N ASN A 60 17.14 8.25 1.69
CA ASN A 60 16.66 9.63 1.53
C ASN A 60 16.67 10.11 0.07
N GLY A 61 16.28 9.26 -0.87
CA GLY A 61 16.18 9.64 -2.29
C GLY A 61 17.35 9.24 -3.17
N ALA A 62 18.45 8.70 -2.63
CA ALA A 62 19.65 8.44 -3.40
C ALA A 62 19.49 7.37 -4.51
N PHE A 63 18.44 6.54 -4.43
CA PHE A 63 18.17 5.46 -5.39
C PHE A 63 17.06 5.80 -6.40
N ARG A 64 16.68 7.07 -6.52
CA ARG A 64 15.80 7.53 -7.60
C ARG A 64 16.51 7.37 -8.96
N PRO A 65 15.76 7.05 -10.05
CA PRO A 65 14.31 6.87 -10.09
C PRO A 65 13.84 5.45 -9.76
N SER A 66 14.74 4.51 -9.47
CA SER A 66 14.37 3.09 -9.32
C SER A 66 13.51 2.81 -8.08
N HIS A 67 13.83 3.50 -6.97
CA HIS A 67 13.10 3.41 -5.72
C HIS A 67 12.51 4.79 -5.40
N ASP A 68 11.27 5.03 -5.82
CA ASP A 68 10.63 6.33 -5.75
C ASP A 68 9.14 6.21 -5.40
N ILE A 69 8.59 7.25 -4.76
CA ILE A 69 7.19 7.33 -4.32
C ILE A 69 6.22 7.19 -5.51
N PRO A 70 6.42 7.86 -6.67
CA PRO A 70 5.52 7.70 -7.82
C PRO A 70 5.47 6.27 -8.38
N ASN A 71 6.46 5.42 -8.08
CA ASN A 71 6.48 4.04 -8.56
C ASN A 71 5.50 3.14 -7.80
N LEU A 72 4.86 3.60 -6.72
CA LEU A 72 3.83 2.86 -5.99
C LEU A 72 2.60 2.54 -6.87
N ASN A 73 2.32 3.38 -7.86
CA ASN A 73 1.12 3.31 -8.69
C ASN A 73 1.39 3.69 -10.16
N ASP A 74 2.61 3.53 -10.66
CA ASP A 74 2.97 3.85 -12.05
C ASP A 74 2.48 2.81 -13.08
N GLY A 75 1.96 1.67 -12.60
CA GLY A 75 1.48 0.57 -13.45
C GLY A 75 2.60 -0.29 -14.03
N ILE A 76 3.82 -0.21 -13.49
CA ILE A 76 4.98 -0.97 -13.94
C ILE A 76 5.45 -1.89 -12.79
N TYR A 77 5.62 -3.18 -13.07
CA TYR A 77 6.20 -4.11 -12.11
C TYR A 77 7.72 -4.06 -12.11
N GLY A 78 8.30 -4.45 -10.97
CA GLY A 78 9.70 -4.85 -10.88
C GLY A 78 10.50 -4.01 -9.89
N ASN A 79 11.64 -4.55 -9.44
CA ASN A 79 12.48 -3.86 -8.47
C ASN A 79 12.93 -2.45 -8.96
N GLY A 80 13.12 -2.28 -10.28
CA GLY A 80 13.50 -1.01 -10.88
C GLY A 80 12.38 0.05 -10.92
N ASN A 81 11.15 -0.31 -10.55
CA ASN A 81 9.97 0.53 -10.50
C ASN A 81 9.22 0.21 -9.20
N SER A 82 9.82 0.56 -8.06
CA SER A 82 9.27 0.23 -6.75
C SER A 82 9.44 1.37 -5.75
N TRP A 83 8.88 1.19 -4.56
CA TRP A 83 9.15 2.02 -3.39
C TRP A 83 9.68 1.15 -2.25
N ILE A 84 10.61 1.69 -1.47
CA ILE A 84 11.16 1.05 -0.27
C ILE A 84 11.25 2.11 0.81
N GLY A 85 10.68 1.85 1.99
CA GLY A 85 10.80 2.71 3.16
C GLY A 85 12.23 2.82 3.67
N ASN A 86 12.56 3.93 4.35
CA ASN A 86 13.90 4.19 4.88
C ASN A 86 14.01 3.94 6.39
N SER A 87 12.89 3.79 7.09
CA SER A 87 12.86 3.69 8.54
C SER A 87 11.92 2.59 9.02
N LEU A 88 11.94 2.32 10.33
CA LEU A 88 10.97 1.45 10.95
C LEU A 88 9.60 2.13 10.88
N ASP A 89 8.55 1.34 10.64
CA ASP A 89 7.16 1.82 10.52
C ASP A 89 6.94 2.81 9.35
N SER A 90 7.80 2.78 8.33
CA SER A 90 7.53 3.43 7.05
C SER A 90 6.19 2.95 6.48
N PHE A 91 5.42 3.90 5.98
CA PHE A 91 4.16 3.63 5.32
C PHE A 91 4.06 4.38 4.00
N CYS A 92 3.17 3.88 3.15
CA CYS A 92 2.83 4.50 1.88
C CYS A 92 1.32 4.45 1.66
N GLY A 93 0.82 5.32 0.79
CA GLY A 93 -0.58 5.34 0.44
C GLY A 93 -0.86 5.98 -0.90
N ILE A 94 -2.09 5.80 -1.37
CA ILE A 94 -2.60 6.41 -2.58
C ILE A 94 -3.76 7.34 -2.23
N ASN A 95 -3.58 8.63 -2.52
CA ASN A 95 -4.62 9.64 -2.43
C ASN A 95 -5.47 9.62 -3.71
N LEU A 96 -6.76 9.28 -3.57
CA LEU A 96 -7.72 9.22 -4.69
C LEU A 96 -8.46 10.55 -4.93
N GLY A 97 -8.03 11.63 -4.26
CA GLY A 97 -8.55 12.98 -4.40
C GLY A 97 -9.58 13.35 -3.34
N ALA A 98 -10.41 14.34 -3.66
CA ALA A 98 -11.39 14.90 -2.73
C ALA A 98 -12.76 14.18 -2.75
N THR A 99 -13.00 13.32 -3.75
CA THR A 99 -14.30 12.63 -3.93
C THR A 99 -14.20 11.20 -3.43
N GLU A 100 -15.22 10.74 -2.69
CA GLU A 100 -15.26 9.37 -2.19
C GLU A 100 -15.31 8.34 -3.31
N MET A 101 -14.46 7.32 -3.23
CA MET A 101 -14.41 6.23 -4.21
C MET A 101 -14.81 4.90 -3.55
N THR A 102 -15.27 3.95 -4.37
CA THR A 102 -15.53 2.59 -3.90
C THR A 102 -14.35 1.71 -4.28
N ILE A 103 -13.69 1.14 -3.28
CA ILE A 103 -12.58 0.19 -3.44
C ILE A 103 -13.10 -1.17 -2.99
N SER A 104 -13.10 -2.14 -3.90
CA SER A 104 -13.55 -3.52 -3.62
C SER A 104 -12.40 -4.48 -3.35
N SER A 105 -11.19 -4.13 -3.77
CA SER A 105 -10.00 -4.96 -3.70
C SER A 105 -8.75 -4.11 -3.69
N ILE A 106 -7.66 -4.68 -3.19
CA ILE A 106 -6.33 -4.09 -3.15
C ILE A 106 -5.35 -5.15 -3.65
N ALA A 107 -4.26 -4.73 -4.26
CA ALA A 107 -3.22 -5.63 -4.72
C ALA A 107 -1.84 -5.06 -4.41
N PHE A 108 -0.91 -5.94 -4.08
CA PHE A 108 0.50 -5.60 -3.88
C PHE A 108 1.29 -6.03 -5.11
N GLY A 109 2.04 -5.11 -5.70
CA GLY A 109 3.04 -5.45 -6.71
C GLY A 109 4.25 -6.09 -6.04
N ARG A 110 4.55 -7.35 -6.36
CA ARG A 110 5.89 -7.92 -6.09
C ARG A 110 6.82 -7.54 -7.23
N ASP A 111 8.10 -7.89 -7.09
CA ASP A 111 8.94 -8.08 -8.26
C ASP A 111 8.40 -9.24 -9.12
N ASN A 112 7.55 -8.89 -10.08
CA ASN A 112 6.95 -9.83 -11.01
C ASN A 112 7.89 -10.18 -12.17
N THR A 113 9.12 -9.64 -12.19
CA THR A 113 10.18 -10.09 -13.10
C THR A 113 10.97 -11.27 -12.53
N GLY A 114 10.62 -11.72 -11.32
CA GLY A 114 11.15 -12.95 -10.71
C GLY A 114 12.59 -12.85 -10.19
N THR A 115 13.13 -11.64 -10.04
CA THR A 115 14.53 -11.43 -9.62
C THR A 115 14.67 -11.46 -8.09
N PHE A 116 13.68 -10.96 -7.35
CA PHE A 116 13.68 -10.93 -5.89
C PHE A 116 12.37 -11.49 -5.29
N GLY A 117 12.47 -12.55 -4.49
CA GLY A 117 11.31 -13.22 -3.88
C GLY A 117 10.93 -12.72 -2.48
N ASP A 118 11.85 -12.03 -1.81
CA ASP A 118 11.83 -11.75 -0.37
C ASP A 118 11.41 -10.33 0.00
N ARG A 119 11.23 -9.43 -0.97
CA ARG A 119 11.02 -7.98 -0.76
C ARG A 119 9.59 -7.55 -0.39
N ASN A 120 8.71 -8.51 -0.09
CA ASN A 120 7.31 -8.27 0.29
C ASN A 120 6.94 -8.97 1.61
N GLN A 121 7.91 -9.52 2.32
CA GLN A 121 7.67 -10.26 3.56
C GLN A 121 7.39 -9.29 4.71
N GLY A 122 6.33 -9.55 5.48
CA GLY A 122 5.97 -8.72 6.63
C GLY A 122 4.49 -8.85 7.00
N ILE A 123 4.15 -8.20 8.11
CA ILE A 123 2.78 -7.97 8.54
C ILE A 123 2.41 -6.56 8.07
N TYR A 124 1.18 -6.36 7.58
CA TYR A 124 0.79 -5.11 6.95
C TYR A 124 -0.48 -4.56 7.58
N THR A 125 -0.37 -3.43 8.27
CA THR A 125 -1.58 -2.73 8.73
C THR A 125 -2.19 -1.97 7.56
N LEU A 126 -3.44 -2.29 7.25
CA LEU A 126 -4.22 -1.60 6.24
C LEU A 126 -5.10 -0.55 6.90
N GLN A 127 -5.02 0.68 6.44
CA GLN A 127 -5.83 1.78 6.93
C GLN A 127 -6.54 2.49 5.79
N PHE A 128 -7.63 3.19 6.13
CA PHE A 128 -8.32 4.07 5.22
C PHE A 128 -8.73 5.37 5.90
N THR A 129 -8.98 6.39 5.10
CA THR A 129 -9.63 7.61 5.56
C THR A 129 -10.72 8.01 4.57
N ARG A 130 -11.63 8.86 5.04
CA ARG A 130 -12.63 9.57 4.26
C ARG A 130 -12.32 11.05 4.12
N MET A 131 -11.23 11.53 4.71
CA MET A 131 -10.80 12.90 4.52
C MET A 131 -10.47 13.16 3.05
N PRO A 132 -10.80 14.35 2.52
CA PRO A 132 -10.41 14.73 1.17
C PRO A 132 -8.91 15.02 1.11
N ASN A 133 -8.26 14.56 0.04
CA ASN A 133 -6.84 14.79 -0.23
C ASN A 133 -5.89 14.40 0.93
N PRO A 134 -5.95 13.16 1.45
CA PRO A 134 -5.04 12.74 2.51
C PRO A 134 -3.61 12.58 1.98
N ASP A 135 -2.67 12.61 2.89
CA ASP A 135 -1.23 12.58 2.63
C ASP A 135 -0.49 11.91 3.81
N GLU A 136 0.83 11.94 3.78
CA GLU A 136 1.69 11.40 4.84
C GLU A 136 1.55 12.13 6.20
N ASN A 137 0.94 13.31 6.23
CA ASN A 137 0.74 14.10 7.45
C ASN A 137 -0.65 13.89 8.07
N THR A 138 -1.53 13.16 7.39
CA THR A 138 -2.86 12.83 7.90
C THR A 138 -2.72 11.93 9.12
N THR A 139 -3.32 12.34 10.24
CA THR A 139 -3.16 11.66 11.53
C THR A 139 -4.01 10.40 11.63
N ASP A 140 -3.51 9.36 12.28
CA ASP A 140 -4.32 8.22 12.71
C ASP A 140 -5.17 8.58 13.93
N THR A 141 -6.49 8.55 13.77
CA THR A 141 -7.45 8.90 14.81
C THR A 141 -8.31 7.71 15.23
N GLY A 142 -8.22 6.58 14.53
CA GLY A 142 -9.18 5.48 14.65
C GLY A 142 -10.59 5.82 14.14
N ASP A 143 -10.77 6.95 13.44
CA ASP A 143 -12.02 7.34 12.79
C ASP A 143 -11.75 7.91 11.40
N ALA A 144 -12.20 7.18 10.39
CA ALA A 144 -11.97 7.53 9.00
C ALA A 144 -12.52 8.91 8.62
N ASN A 145 -13.49 9.46 9.34
CA ASN A 145 -14.03 10.79 9.03
C ASN A 145 -13.11 11.93 9.50
N THR A 146 -12.15 11.65 10.37
CA THR A 146 -11.26 12.65 11.00
C THR A 146 -9.77 12.34 10.85
N GLY A 147 -9.43 11.18 10.30
CA GLY A 147 -8.06 10.73 10.12
C GLY A 147 -8.01 9.32 9.52
N TRP A 148 -6.91 8.61 9.73
CA TRP A 148 -6.83 7.19 9.38
C TRP A 148 -7.64 6.33 10.36
N ASN A 149 -8.15 5.22 9.84
CA ASN A 149 -8.78 4.16 10.61
C ASN A 149 -8.33 2.79 10.06
N THR A 150 -8.00 1.87 10.95
CA THR A 150 -7.51 0.54 10.61
C THR A 150 -8.62 -0.40 10.14
N ILE A 151 -8.35 -1.12 9.05
CA ILE A 151 -9.16 -2.22 8.52
C ILE A 151 -8.71 -3.55 9.13
N GLY A 152 -7.40 -3.76 9.22
CA GLY A 152 -6.75 -5.00 9.68
C GLY A 152 -5.23 -4.93 9.58
N THR A 153 -4.55 -6.01 10.00
CA THR A 153 -3.10 -6.15 10.14
C THR A 153 -2.59 -7.48 9.61
#